data_AF-M8DEE3-F1
#
_entry.id   AF-M8DEE3-F1
#
_cell.length_a   1.000
_cell.length_b   1.000
_cell.length_c   1.000
_cell.angle_alpha   90.00
_cell.angle_beta   90.00
_cell.angle_gamma   90.00
#
_symmetry.space_group_name_H-M   'P 1'
#
loop_
_entity.id
_entity.type
_entity.pdbx_description
1 polymer ?
#
loop_
_entity_poly.entity_id
_entity_poly.type
_entity_poly.pdbx_seq_one_letter_code
_entity_poly.pdbx_strand_id
1 'polypeptide(L)'
;MPNAIQFWLSFGNGAERLQLPVNPESIRIQSSHTYEDVTVSQLGEYTVIGDAKLWDFSFSSFFPRDYNSSYCEYETIPAPWDAVQTIETWMKSRRPIRLTITGTPINYAVTVRSFNIDAERGGEPGDIYYDLALKEYVFIDTKTVEVLGDTAKVKSESTRPTNREIPSSYTVKAGDNLTKIGLRFGKPWRDIYAKNTKVIGPDPNRIYPGQVLALA
;
A
#
# COMPACT_ATOMS: atom_id res chain seq x y z
N MET A 1 28.91 -10.83 -18.22
CA MET A 1 27.60 -10.19 -18.53
C MET A 1 27.34 -9.21 -17.40
N PRO A 2 26.96 -7.95 -17.66
CA PRO A 2 26.60 -7.06 -16.56
C PRO A 2 25.45 -7.71 -15.79
N ASN A 3 25.56 -7.78 -14.45
CA ASN A 3 24.52 -8.39 -13.63
C ASN A 3 23.20 -7.67 -13.86
N ALA A 4 22.13 -8.45 -14.06
CA ALA A 4 20.80 -7.92 -14.36
C ALA A 4 20.18 -7.16 -13.16
N ILE A 5 20.71 -7.39 -11.96
CA ILE A 5 20.20 -6.89 -10.69
C ILE A 5 21.27 -6.03 -10.03
N GLN A 6 20.93 -4.79 -9.71
CA GLN A 6 21.77 -3.82 -9.03
C GLN A 6 20.93 -3.13 -7.97
N PHE A 7 21.52 -2.94 -6.79
CA PHE A 7 20.86 -2.29 -5.68
C PHE A 7 21.33 -0.85 -5.57
N TRP A 8 20.37 0.07 -5.65
CA TRP A 8 20.60 1.50 -5.59
C TRP A 8 19.83 2.12 -4.43
N LEU A 9 20.53 2.92 -3.65
CA LEU A 9 19.94 3.85 -2.68
C LEU A 9 20.16 5.26 -3.20
N SER A 10 19.13 6.10 -3.14
CA SER A 10 19.25 7.50 -3.57
C SER A 10 18.55 8.46 -2.63
N PHE A 11 19.09 9.68 -2.56
CA PHE A 11 18.63 10.73 -1.67
C PHE A 11 18.33 12.02 -2.43
N GLY A 12 17.37 12.80 -1.96
CA GLY A 12 17.03 14.10 -2.52
C GLY A 12 16.63 14.06 -4.01
N ASN A 13 15.77 13.13 -4.41
CA ASN A 13 15.38 12.90 -5.82
C ASN A 13 16.56 12.50 -6.74
N GLY A 14 17.54 11.78 -6.18
CA GLY A 14 18.67 11.26 -6.95
C GLY A 14 19.80 12.26 -7.14
N ALA A 15 19.83 13.33 -6.32
CA ALA A 15 20.98 14.23 -6.20
C ALA A 15 22.21 13.47 -5.68
N GLU A 16 21.99 12.59 -4.70
CA GLU A 16 23.01 11.66 -4.23
C GLU A 16 22.53 10.23 -4.49
N ARG A 17 23.45 9.36 -4.93
CA ARG A 17 23.17 7.97 -5.26
C ARG A 17 24.31 7.11 -4.76
N LEU A 18 23.96 5.99 -4.14
CA LEU A 18 24.88 4.97 -3.67
C LEU A 18 24.45 3.64 -4.29
N GLN A 19 25.28 3.11 -5.18
CA GLN A 19 25.16 1.72 -5.63
C GLN A 19 25.85 0.83 -4.60
N LEU A 20 25.18 -0.24 -4.17
CA LEU A 20 25.83 -1.21 -3.29
C LEU A 20 26.96 -1.91 -4.07
N PRO A 21 28.21 -1.91 -3.54
CA PRO A 21 29.33 -2.61 -4.18
C PRO A 21 29.06 -4.10 -4.35
N VAL A 22 28.48 -4.71 -3.32
CA VAL A 22 28.14 -6.12 -3.28
C VAL A 22 26.63 -6.26 -3.13
N ASN A 23 26.03 -7.01 -4.05
CA ASN A 23 24.62 -7.32 -3.99
C ASN A 23 24.32 -8.27 -2.81
N PRO A 24 23.27 -8.02 -2.02
CA PRO A 24 22.89 -8.92 -0.94
C PRO A 24 22.42 -10.27 -1.51
N GLU A 25 22.67 -11.35 -0.77
CA GLU A 25 22.27 -12.71 -1.18
C GLU A 25 20.74 -12.86 -1.29
N SER A 26 20.01 -12.16 -0.42
CA SER A 26 18.55 -12.14 -0.45
C SER A 26 18.02 -10.83 0.12
N ILE A 27 16.83 -10.44 -0.33
CA ILE A 27 16.05 -9.37 0.25
C ILE A 27 14.75 -9.94 0.80
N ARG A 28 14.50 -9.70 2.09
CA ARG A 28 13.23 -10.03 2.74
C ARG A 28 12.29 -8.86 2.60
N ILE A 29 11.15 -9.12 1.97
CA ILE A 29 10.11 -8.14 1.71
C ILE A 29 8.84 -8.63 2.39
N GLN A 30 8.28 -7.84 3.30
CA GLN A 30 7.11 -8.21 4.08
C GLN A 30 6.08 -7.07 4.08
N SER A 31 4.82 -7.41 3.86
CA SER A 31 3.69 -6.54 4.15
C SER A 31 2.67 -7.34 4.96
N SER A 32 1.92 -6.65 5.82
CA SER A 32 0.90 -7.27 6.65
C SER A 32 -0.28 -6.33 6.82
N HIS A 33 -1.42 -6.83 7.28
CA HIS A 33 -2.52 -5.99 7.73
C HIS A 33 -2.56 -5.95 9.25
N THR A 34 -3.27 -4.98 9.79
CA THR A 34 -3.69 -5.03 11.20
C THR A 34 -4.89 -5.97 11.30
N TYR A 35 -4.94 -6.81 12.33
CA TYR A 35 -6.05 -7.73 12.59
C TYR A 35 -6.54 -7.53 14.01
N GLU A 36 -7.86 -7.56 14.20
CA GLU A 36 -8.51 -7.52 15.50
C GLU A 36 -9.49 -8.70 15.58
N ASP A 37 -9.22 -9.64 16.47
CA ASP A 37 -10.07 -10.81 16.68
C ASP A 37 -11.09 -10.53 17.78
N VAL A 38 -12.37 -10.60 17.41
CA VAL A 38 -13.49 -10.29 18.30
C VAL A 38 -14.30 -11.56 18.56
N THR A 39 -14.40 -11.95 19.83
CA THR A 39 -15.23 -13.07 20.26
C THR A 39 -16.67 -12.61 20.49
N VAL A 40 -17.61 -13.13 19.70
CA VAL A 40 -19.04 -12.82 19.82
C VAL A 40 -19.78 -14.02 20.42
N SER A 41 -20.51 -13.77 21.51
CA SER A 41 -21.35 -14.80 22.14
C SER A 41 -22.29 -15.43 21.10
N GLN A 42 -22.34 -16.76 21.04
CA GLN A 42 -23.11 -17.59 20.09
C GLN A 42 -22.64 -17.61 18.63
N LEU A 43 -21.74 -16.72 18.23
CA LEU A 43 -21.22 -16.61 16.85
C LEU A 43 -19.76 -17.08 16.71
N GLY A 44 -19.05 -17.26 17.83
CA GLY A 44 -17.65 -17.68 17.83
C GLY A 44 -16.69 -16.50 17.65
N GLU A 45 -15.49 -16.79 17.18
CA GLU A 45 -14.44 -15.81 16.91
C GLU A 45 -14.58 -15.27 15.48
N TYR A 46 -14.52 -13.95 15.33
CA TYR A 46 -14.54 -13.27 14.04
C TYR A 46 -13.37 -12.29 13.94
N THR A 47 -12.58 -12.42 12.87
CA THR A 47 -11.45 -11.54 12.59
C THR A 47 -11.88 -10.32 11.79
N VAL A 48 -11.64 -9.13 12.34
CA VAL A 48 -11.75 -7.85 11.64
C VAL A 48 -10.40 -7.54 10.99
N ILE A 49 -10.39 -7.45 9.65
CA ILE A 49 -9.20 -7.07 8.89
C ILE A 49 -9.13 -5.54 8.82
N GLY A 50 -8.10 -4.98 9.45
CA GLY A 50 -7.79 -3.55 9.45
C GLY A 50 -6.89 -3.13 8.29
N ASP A 51 -6.32 -1.93 8.43
CA ASP A 51 -5.54 -1.29 7.36
C ASP A 51 -4.23 -2.02 7.05
N ALA A 52 -3.80 -1.88 5.80
CA ALA A 52 -2.52 -2.39 5.33
C ALA A 52 -1.36 -1.65 6.02
N LYS A 53 -0.41 -2.42 6.56
CA LYS A 53 0.87 -1.91 7.02
C LYS A 53 1.78 -1.68 5.81
N LEU A 54 2.57 -0.62 5.91
CA LEU A 54 3.61 -0.27 4.94
C LEU A 54 4.62 -1.40 4.81
N TRP A 55 5.16 -1.57 3.60
CA TRP A 55 6.10 -2.64 3.29
C TRP A 55 7.40 -2.48 4.09
N ASP A 56 7.88 -3.58 4.67
CA ASP A 56 9.18 -3.68 5.35
C ASP A 56 10.15 -4.43 4.43
N PHE A 57 11.37 -3.90 4.31
CA PHE A 57 12.46 -4.48 3.53
C PHE A 57 13.65 -4.70 4.44
N SER A 58 14.29 -5.86 4.37
CA SER A 58 15.51 -6.14 5.13
C SER A 58 16.47 -6.99 4.32
N PHE A 59 17.75 -6.65 4.40
CA PHE A 59 18.82 -7.39 3.75
C PHE A 59 20.16 -7.14 4.46
N SER A 60 21.10 -8.02 4.20
CA SER A 60 22.45 -7.99 4.76
C SER A 60 23.46 -8.02 3.61
N SER A 61 24.51 -7.21 3.70
CA SER A 61 25.62 -7.21 2.73
C SER A 61 26.87 -6.67 3.41
N PHE A 62 27.91 -6.35 2.62
CA PHE A 62 29.14 -5.75 3.12
C PHE A 62 29.71 -4.73 2.15
N PHE A 63 30.51 -3.82 2.70
CA PHE A 63 31.32 -2.87 1.95
C PHE A 63 32.77 -3.38 1.92
N PRO A 64 33.26 -3.84 0.76
CA PRO A 64 34.62 -4.35 0.63
C PRO A 64 35.64 -3.21 0.67
N ARG A 65 36.79 -3.43 1.30
CA ARG A 65 37.91 -2.48 1.30
C ARG A 65 38.55 -2.37 -0.09
N ASP A 66 38.76 -3.52 -0.72
CA ASP A 66 39.38 -3.63 -2.04
C ASP A 66 38.36 -4.19 -3.05
N TYR A 67 38.42 -3.71 -4.29
CA TYR A 67 37.61 -4.25 -5.36
C TYR A 67 37.98 -5.71 -5.68
N ASN A 68 36.97 -6.55 -5.86
CA ASN A 68 37.12 -7.92 -6.34
C ASN A 68 36.06 -8.25 -7.38
N SER A 69 36.48 -8.64 -8.58
CA SER A 69 35.59 -8.94 -9.71
C SER A 69 34.64 -10.12 -9.48
N SER A 70 34.86 -10.93 -8.44
CA SER A 70 34.03 -12.11 -8.17
C SER A 70 32.69 -11.75 -7.52
N TYR A 71 32.66 -10.68 -6.74
CA TYR A 71 31.49 -10.28 -5.95
C TYR A 71 31.14 -8.79 -6.05
N CYS A 72 32.05 -7.94 -6.54
CA CYS A 72 31.78 -6.52 -6.75
C CYS A 72 31.09 -6.28 -8.09
N GLU A 73 30.06 -5.43 -8.07
CA GLU A 73 29.27 -5.05 -9.24
C GLU A 73 29.98 -4.04 -10.16
N TYR A 74 30.89 -3.24 -9.62
CA TYR A 74 31.59 -2.17 -10.33
C TYR A 74 32.99 -1.96 -9.75
N GLU A 75 33.91 -1.44 -10.58
CA GLU A 75 35.34 -1.30 -10.24
C GLU A 75 35.61 -0.16 -9.25
N THR A 76 34.94 0.97 -9.42
CA THR A 76 35.17 2.20 -8.64
C THR A 76 34.33 2.24 -7.37
N ILE A 77 34.57 1.27 -6.48
CA ILE A 77 33.84 1.15 -5.21
C ILE A 77 34.16 2.32 -4.25
N PRO A 78 33.16 2.83 -3.50
CA PRO A 78 33.39 3.77 -2.41
C PRO A 78 34.15 3.10 -1.28
N ALA A 79 34.93 3.89 -0.53
CA ALA A 79 35.57 3.38 0.67
C ALA A 79 34.49 2.92 1.69
N PRO A 80 34.72 1.83 2.44
CA PRO A 80 33.71 1.28 3.35
C PRO A 80 33.13 2.31 4.33
N TRP A 81 33.99 3.10 4.96
CA TRP A 81 33.58 4.13 5.91
C TRP A 81 32.85 5.31 5.26
N ASP A 82 33.19 5.66 4.02
CA ASP A 82 32.49 6.72 3.28
C ASP A 82 31.05 6.30 2.94
N ALA A 83 30.85 5.03 2.57
CA ALA A 83 29.53 4.47 2.32
C ALA A 83 28.68 4.43 3.61
N VAL A 84 29.27 3.99 4.72
CA VAL A 84 28.63 3.99 6.05
C VAL A 84 28.22 5.42 6.44
N GLN A 85 29.14 6.39 6.31
CA GLN A 85 28.89 7.78 6.64
C GLN A 85 27.79 8.40 5.76
N THR A 86 27.73 8.03 4.49
CA THR A 86 26.68 8.47 3.57
C THR A 86 25.31 8.00 4.06
N ILE A 87 25.16 6.72 4.38
CA ILE A 87 23.92 6.15 4.92
C ILE A 87 23.55 6.82 6.25
N GLU A 88 24.51 6.96 7.16
CA GLU A 88 24.28 7.66 8.43
C GLU A 88 23.82 9.11 8.24
N THR A 89 24.39 9.83 7.27
CA THR A 89 24.02 11.21 6.98
C THR A 89 22.59 11.29 6.47
N TRP A 90 22.21 10.37 5.57
CA TRP A 90 20.83 10.26 5.11
C TRP A 90 19.87 9.91 6.24
N MET A 91 20.25 9.02 7.17
CA MET A 91 19.48 8.72 8.38
C MET A 91 19.30 9.96 9.28
N LYS A 92 20.39 10.68 9.56
CA LYS A 92 20.39 11.89 10.40
C LYS A 92 19.57 13.01 9.79
N SER A 93 19.45 13.06 8.46
CA SER A 93 18.61 14.05 7.75
C SER A 93 17.11 13.91 8.03
N ARG A 94 16.66 12.76 8.56
CA ARG A 94 15.24 12.41 8.81
C ARG A 94 14.35 12.52 7.57
N ARG A 95 14.93 12.43 6.38
CA ARG A 95 14.20 12.43 5.11
C ARG A 95 14.19 11.02 4.52
N PRO A 96 13.14 10.66 3.77
CA PRO A 96 13.09 9.36 3.10
C PRO A 96 14.17 9.27 2.02
N ILE A 97 14.75 8.07 1.88
CA ILE A 97 15.60 7.67 0.76
C ILE A 97 14.76 6.86 -0.24
N ARG A 98 15.31 6.55 -1.40
CA ARG A 98 14.66 5.71 -2.41
C ARG A 98 15.49 4.46 -2.65
N LEU A 99 14.85 3.30 -2.51
CA LEU A 99 15.39 1.99 -2.84
C LEU A 99 14.95 1.62 -4.25
N THR A 100 15.91 1.33 -5.12
CA THR A 100 15.68 0.87 -6.49
C THR A 100 16.50 -0.38 -6.76
N ILE A 101 15.84 -1.44 -7.23
CA ILE A 101 16.51 -2.69 -7.61
C ILE A 101 16.29 -2.92 -9.09
N THR A 102 17.36 -2.82 -9.89
CA THR A 102 17.25 -3.00 -11.35
C THR A 102 16.84 -4.44 -11.68
N GLY A 103 16.13 -4.63 -12.79
CA GLY A 103 15.60 -5.93 -13.19
C GLY A 103 14.36 -6.40 -12.41
N THR A 104 13.88 -5.63 -11.43
CA THR A 104 12.66 -5.91 -10.66
C THR A 104 11.73 -4.69 -10.63
N PRO A 105 10.43 -4.85 -10.32
CA PRO A 105 9.52 -3.72 -10.13
C PRO A 105 9.75 -2.97 -8.80
N ILE A 106 10.81 -3.26 -8.05
CA ILE A 106 11.05 -2.69 -6.72
C ILE A 106 11.64 -1.30 -6.87
N ASN A 107 10.82 -0.29 -6.60
CA ASN A 107 11.21 1.11 -6.66
C ASN A 107 10.39 1.96 -5.67
N TYR A 108 10.77 1.93 -4.40
CA TYR A 108 9.99 2.49 -3.29
C TYR A 108 10.73 3.62 -2.58
N ALA A 109 9.97 4.62 -2.11
CA ALA A 109 10.47 5.55 -1.10
C ALA A 109 10.45 4.83 0.25
N VAL A 110 11.55 4.90 1.00
CA VAL A 110 11.75 4.16 2.23
C VAL A 110 12.46 5.01 3.28
N THR A 111 12.22 4.69 4.54
CA THR A 111 12.96 5.20 5.69
C THR A 111 13.86 4.11 6.23
N VAL A 112 15.06 4.46 6.67
CA VAL A 112 15.95 3.52 7.35
C VAL A 112 15.47 3.34 8.78
N ARG A 113 15.17 2.10 9.17
CA ARG A 113 14.69 1.72 10.50
C ARG A 113 15.82 1.27 11.41
N SER A 114 16.75 0.50 10.86
CA SER A 114 17.97 0.11 11.54
C SER A 114 19.09 -0.05 10.53
N PHE A 115 20.29 0.31 10.96
CA PHE A 115 21.51 0.12 10.21
C PHE A 115 22.56 -0.33 11.22
N ASN A 116 22.83 -1.63 11.25
CA ASN A 116 23.80 -2.24 12.15
C ASN A 116 25.06 -2.55 11.34
N ILE A 117 26.23 -2.24 11.88
CA ILE A 117 27.51 -2.48 11.22
C ILE A 117 28.39 -3.37 12.09
N ASP A 118 29.04 -4.35 11.47
CA ASP A 118 30.10 -5.16 12.05
C ASP A 118 31.40 -4.77 11.34
N ALA A 119 32.14 -3.82 11.92
CA ALA A 119 33.34 -3.25 11.31
C ALA A 119 34.56 -4.20 11.31
N GLU A 120 34.56 -5.22 12.18
CA GLU A 120 35.67 -6.17 12.29
C GLU A 120 35.14 -7.60 12.43
N ARG A 121 35.34 -8.41 11.38
CA ARG A 121 35.23 -9.87 11.44
C ARG A 121 36.61 -10.49 11.29
N GLY A 122 36.95 -11.40 12.20
CA GLY A 122 38.25 -12.08 12.18
C GLY A 122 38.47 -12.81 10.85
N GLY A 123 39.53 -12.45 10.12
CA GLY A 123 39.90 -13.05 8.83
C GLY A 123 39.78 -12.12 7.62
N GLU A 124 39.01 -11.03 7.71
CA GLU A 124 38.72 -10.12 6.59
C GLU A 124 38.93 -8.65 7.01
N PRO A 125 40.18 -8.23 7.30
CA PRO A 125 40.46 -6.89 7.82
C PRO A 125 40.14 -5.80 6.79
N GLY A 126 39.20 -4.93 7.16
CA GLY A 126 38.82 -3.73 6.41
C GLY A 126 37.46 -3.81 5.72
N ASP A 127 36.85 -5.00 5.65
CA ASP A 127 35.51 -5.16 5.11
C ASP A 127 34.48 -4.85 6.21
N ILE A 128 33.47 -4.05 5.88
CA ILE A 128 32.43 -3.66 6.84
C ILE A 128 31.14 -4.38 6.48
N TYR A 129 30.74 -5.33 7.30
CA TYR A 129 29.48 -6.02 7.17
C TYR A 129 28.35 -5.16 7.74
N TYR A 130 27.17 -5.23 7.16
CA TYR A 130 26.03 -4.48 7.66
C TYR A 130 24.69 -5.19 7.45
N ASP A 131 23.76 -4.89 8.36
CA ASP A 131 22.35 -5.24 8.27
C ASP A 131 21.53 -3.96 8.11
N LEU A 132 20.72 -3.91 7.05
CA LEU A 132 19.87 -2.77 6.76
C LEU A 132 18.40 -3.18 6.81
N ALA A 133 17.62 -2.53 7.68
CA ALA A 133 16.17 -2.62 7.67
C ALA A 133 15.57 -1.29 7.24
N LEU A 134 14.67 -1.35 6.26
CA LEU A 134 14.00 -0.24 5.63
C LEU A 134 12.48 -0.43 5.76
N LYS A 135 11.75 0.67 5.85
CA LYS A 135 10.29 0.66 5.84
C LYS A 135 9.79 1.65 4.81
N GLU A 136 8.84 1.24 3.99
CA GLU A 136 8.20 2.09 3.00
C GLU A 136 7.70 3.39 3.63
N TYR A 137 7.88 4.47 2.88
CA TYR A 137 7.46 5.80 3.23
C TYR A 137 6.43 6.29 2.20
N VAL A 138 5.22 6.56 2.68
CA VAL A 138 4.17 7.19 1.88
C VAL A 138 4.18 8.68 2.17
N PHE A 139 4.33 9.48 1.12
CA PHE A 139 4.22 10.93 1.22
C PHE A 139 2.78 11.30 1.56
N ILE A 140 2.62 12.03 2.67
CA ILE A 140 1.33 12.58 3.05
C ILE A 140 1.24 13.96 2.43
N ASP A 141 0.39 14.12 1.42
CA ASP A 141 0.04 15.42 0.89
C ASP A 141 -1.06 16.02 1.77
N THR A 142 -0.68 16.95 2.66
CA THR A 142 -1.66 17.65 3.48
C THR A 142 -2.33 18.70 2.62
N LYS A 143 -3.60 18.50 2.30
CA LYS A 143 -4.45 19.59 1.81
C LYS A 143 -4.60 20.61 2.93
N THR A 144 -3.71 21.60 2.97
CA THR A 144 -3.87 22.78 3.82
C THR A 144 -5.10 23.53 3.33
N VAL A 145 -6.20 23.45 4.07
CA VAL A 145 -7.35 24.32 3.85
C VAL A 145 -6.99 25.67 4.45
N GLU A 146 -6.71 26.67 3.62
CA GLU A 146 -6.71 28.05 4.09
C GLU A 146 -8.14 28.41 4.50
N VAL A 147 -8.38 28.54 5.81
CA VAL A 147 -9.67 28.96 6.35
C VAL A 147 -9.80 30.46 6.17
N LEU A 148 -10.37 30.88 5.03
CA LEU A 148 -10.93 32.21 4.85
C LEU A 148 -12.43 32.14 5.14
N GLY A 149 -12.80 32.42 6.39
CA GLY A 149 -14.18 32.71 6.78
C GLY A 149 -14.98 31.59 7.42
N ASP A 150 -15.80 32.00 8.38
CA ASP A 150 -16.52 31.23 9.40
C ASP A 150 -17.77 30.49 8.87
N THR A 151 -17.63 29.69 7.80
CA THR A 151 -18.66 28.71 7.40
C THR A 151 -18.05 27.50 6.70
N ALA A 152 -18.01 26.37 7.41
CA ALA A 152 -17.64 25.09 6.82
C ALA A 152 -18.81 24.53 5.99
N LYS A 153 -18.72 24.64 4.66
CA LYS A 153 -19.50 23.78 3.77
C LYS A 153 -18.82 22.41 3.70
N VAL A 154 -19.29 21.48 4.53
CA VAL A 154 -18.96 20.06 4.37
C VAL A 154 -19.61 19.59 3.07
N LYS A 155 -18.78 19.26 2.06
CA LYS A 155 -19.24 18.49 0.91
C LYS A 155 -19.51 17.07 1.42
N SER A 156 -20.77 16.79 1.74
CA SER A 156 -21.22 15.42 2.02
C SER A 156 -21.17 14.62 0.72
N GLU A 157 -20.03 13.98 0.47
CA GLU A 157 -19.89 12.97 -0.56
C GLU A 157 -18.96 11.88 -0.05
N SER A 158 -19.57 10.87 0.56
CA SER A 158 -19.08 9.50 0.51
C SER A 158 -20.23 8.59 0.92
N THR A 159 -21.13 8.29 -0.02
CA THR A 159 -21.85 7.02 0.04
C THR A 159 -20.79 5.92 0.03
N ARG A 160 -20.78 5.10 1.10
CA ARG A 160 -19.99 3.87 1.23
C ARG A 160 -19.86 3.16 -0.13
N PRO A 161 -18.65 2.76 -0.56
CA PRO A 161 -18.50 1.98 -1.78
C PRO A 161 -19.32 0.70 -1.61
N THR A 162 -20.45 0.65 -2.32
CA THR A 162 -21.32 -0.51 -2.34
C THR A 162 -20.76 -1.42 -3.42
N ASN A 163 -19.96 -2.41 -3.01
CA ASN A 163 -19.40 -3.46 -3.89
C ASN A 163 -20.48 -4.44 -4.41
N ARG A 164 -21.74 -4.01 -4.47
CA ARG A 164 -22.85 -4.81 -4.96
C ARG A 164 -23.24 -4.21 -6.30
N GLU A 165 -22.94 -4.93 -7.38
CA GLU A 165 -23.42 -4.58 -8.71
C GLU A 165 -24.96 -4.66 -8.69
N ILE A 166 -25.61 -3.50 -8.63
CA ILE A 166 -27.06 -3.41 -8.69
C ILE A 166 -27.42 -3.55 -10.18
N PRO A 167 -28.16 -4.61 -10.59
CA PRO A 167 -28.57 -4.76 -11.97
C PRO A 167 -29.48 -3.58 -12.36
N SER A 168 -29.42 -3.14 -13.62
CA SER A 168 -30.21 -2.00 -14.10
C SER A 168 -31.71 -2.23 -14.02
N SER A 169 -32.15 -3.49 -14.08
CA SER A 169 -33.55 -3.89 -13.99
C SER A 169 -33.76 -5.21 -13.25
N TYR A 170 -34.96 -5.42 -12.71
CA TYR A 170 -35.37 -6.64 -12.04
C TYR A 170 -36.76 -7.10 -12.48
N THR A 171 -36.90 -8.37 -12.83
CA THR A 171 -38.18 -8.99 -13.13
C THR A 171 -38.82 -9.51 -11.84
N VAL A 172 -39.99 -8.97 -11.49
CA VAL A 172 -40.78 -9.34 -10.31
C VAL A 172 -41.12 -10.83 -10.35
N LYS A 173 -40.91 -11.54 -9.24
CA LYS A 173 -41.29 -12.93 -9.06
C LYS A 173 -42.55 -13.05 -8.19
N ALA A 174 -43.21 -14.20 -8.26
CA ALA A 174 -44.35 -14.48 -7.39
C ALA A 174 -43.97 -14.37 -5.90
N GLY A 175 -44.70 -13.54 -5.15
CA GLY A 175 -44.46 -13.31 -3.72
C GLY A 175 -43.54 -12.13 -3.38
N ASP A 176 -43.07 -11.39 -4.37
CA ASP A 176 -42.30 -10.15 -4.17
C ASP A 176 -43.19 -8.97 -3.77
N ASN A 177 -42.58 -8.02 -3.06
CA ASN A 177 -43.12 -6.67 -2.86
C ASN A 177 -41.97 -5.67 -2.99
N LEU A 178 -42.28 -4.38 -3.20
CA LEU A 178 -41.25 -3.36 -3.44
C LEU A 178 -40.25 -3.25 -2.27
N THR A 179 -40.68 -3.51 -1.03
CA THR A 179 -39.81 -3.52 0.14
C THR A 179 -38.78 -4.65 0.09
N LYS A 180 -39.21 -5.88 -0.24
CA LYS A 180 -38.31 -7.04 -0.39
C LYS A 180 -37.32 -6.84 -1.53
N ILE A 181 -37.78 -6.27 -2.65
CA ILE A 181 -36.92 -5.94 -3.79
C ILE A 181 -35.91 -4.86 -3.38
N GLY A 182 -36.36 -3.80 -2.71
CA GLY A 182 -35.50 -2.73 -2.19
C GLY A 182 -34.44 -3.24 -1.22
N LEU A 183 -34.82 -4.07 -0.25
CA LEU A 183 -33.89 -4.70 0.70
C LEU A 183 -32.84 -5.56 0.00
N ARG A 184 -33.21 -6.30 -1.04
CA ARG A 184 -32.29 -7.14 -1.82
C ARG A 184 -31.21 -6.30 -2.53
N PHE A 185 -31.58 -5.13 -3.03
CA PHE A 185 -30.71 -4.27 -3.84
C PHE A 185 -30.20 -3.01 -3.11
N GLY A 186 -30.47 -2.88 -1.80
CA GLY A 186 -30.06 -1.73 -1.00
C GLY A 186 -30.70 -0.41 -1.44
N LYS A 187 -31.91 -0.46 -2.02
CA LYS A 187 -32.68 0.71 -2.47
C LYS A 187 -33.91 0.92 -1.57
N PRO A 188 -34.28 2.16 -1.23
CA PRO A 188 -35.58 2.41 -0.62
C PRO A 188 -36.67 2.02 -1.62
N TRP A 189 -37.71 1.32 -1.15
CA TRP A 189 -38.84 0.92 -2.02
C TRP A 189 -39.53 2.13 -2.69
N ARG A 190 -39.48 3.29 -2.04
CA ARG A 190 -40.03 4.56 -2.56
C ARG A 190 -39.31 5.01 -3.83
N ASP A 191 -37.99 4.84 -3.89
CA ASP A 191 -37.19 5.21 -5.07
C ASP A 191 -37.48 4.27 -6.24
N ILE A 192 -37.64 2.98 -5.95
CA ILE A 192 -38.05 1.97 -6.94
C ILE A 192 -39.45 2.32 -7.47
N TYR A 193 -40.40 2.66 -6.59
CA TYR A 193 -41.73 3.07 -7.01
C TYR A 193 -41.70 4.32 -7.90
N ALA A 194 -40.99 5.37 -7.48
CA ALA A 194 -40.92 6.64 -8.21
C ALA A 194 -40.43 6.46 -9.66
N LYS A 195 -39.41 5.62 -9.87
CA LYS A 195 -38.88 5.31 -11.20
C LYS A 195 -39.81 4.46 -12.06
N ASN A 196 -40.64 3.63 -11.42
CA ASN A 196 -41.48 2.64 -12.08
C ASN A 196 -42.97 2.94 -12.00
N THR A 197 -43.36 4.19 -11.67
CA THR A 197 -44.76 4.63 -11.60
C THR A 197 -45.55 4.32 -12.88
N LYS A 198 -44.90 4.39 -14.05
CA LYS A 198 -45.51 4.03 -15.34
C LYS A 198 -45.85 2.54 -15.48
N VAL A 199 -45.09 1.67 -14.82
CA VAL A 199 -45.24 0.20 -14.89
C VAL A 199 -46.12 -0.33 -13.77
N ILE A 200 -46.00 0.24 -12.56
CA ILE A 200 -46.71 -0.18 -11.35
C ILE A 200 -48.11 0.44 -11.29
N GLY A 201 -48.28 1.65 -11.82
CA GLY A 201 -49.53 2.41 -11.72
C GLY A 201 -49.66 3.14 -10.38
N PRO A 202 -50.89 3.57 -10.01
CA PRO A 202 -51.13 4.46 -8.87
C PRO A 202 -50.99 3.77 -7.50
N ASP A 203 -51.01 2.44 -7.45
CA ASP A 203 -50.91 1.65 -6.22
C ASP A 203 -49.53 0.98 -6.12
N PRO A 204 -48.64 1.45 -5.23
CA PRO A 204 -47.30 0.88 -5.06
C PRO A 204 -47.28 -0.60 -4.66
N ASN A 205 -48.37 -1.11 -4.09
CA ASN A 205 -48.44 -2.49 -3.62
C ASN A 205 -48.91 -3.48 -4.70
N ARG A 206 -49.36 -2.98 -5.86
CA ARG A 206 -49.84 -3.82 -6.97
C ARG A 206 -48.75 -4.07 -7.99
N ILE A 207 -47.79 -4.92 -7.63
CA ILE A 207 -46.82 -5.47 -8.58
C ILE A 207 -47.19 -6.89 -8.97
N TYR A 208 -46.93 -7.24 -10.23
CA TYR A 208 -47.28 -8.54 -10.81
C TYR A 208 -46.02 -9.29 -11.23
N PRO A 209 -45.99 -10.64 -11.07
CA PRO A 209 -44.90 -11.45 -11.59
C PRO A 209 -44.70 -11.23 -13.09
N GLY A 210 -43.45 -11.05 -13.52
CA GLY A 210 -43.09 -10.76 -14.91
C GLY A 210 -42.94 -9.27 -15.24
N GLN A 211 -43.32 -8.35 -14.35
CA GLN A 211 -43.04 -6.92 -14.52
C GLN A 211 -41.53 -6.65 -14.41
N VAL A 212 -41.00 -5.84 -15.32
CA VAL A 212 -39.60 -5.40 -15.29
C VAL A 212 -39.53 -4.03 -14.64
N LEU A 213 -38.86 -3.95 -13.49
CA LEU A 213 -38.66 -2.71 -12.74
C LEU A 213 -37.23 -2.20 -12.93
N ALA A 214 -37.08 -0.92 -13.26
CA ALA A 214 -35.80 -0.23 -13.28
C ALA A 214 -35.28 0.01 -11.85
N LEU A 215 -34.03 -0.38 -11.58
CA LEU A 215 -33.36 -0.22 -10.29
C LEU A 215 -32.20 0.79 -10.34
N ALA A 216 -31.65 1.03 -11.54
CA ALA A 216 -30.61 2.05 -11.79
C ALA A 216 -31.18 3.47 -11.70
#